data_AF-A0A963ACD4-F1
#
_entry.id   AF-A0A963ACD4-F1
#
_cell.length_a   1.000
_cell.length_b   1.000
_cell.length_c   1.000
_cell.angle_alpha   90.00
_cell.angle_beta   90.00
_cell.angle_gamma   90.00
#
_symmetry.space_group_name_H-M   'P 1'
#
loop_
_entity.id
_entity.type
_entity.pdbx_description
1 polymer ?
#
loop_
_entity_poly.entity_id
_entity_poly.type
_entity_poly.pdbx_seq_one_letter_code
_entity_poly.pdbx_strand_id
1 'polypeptide(L)' 'MTSKKQNLGNKAVGKSTVSIGNRLRVLVGALVMTIWAGSALAEPTITDIEFSSRPGSKFEIRMDFDQPPP' A
#
# COMPACT_ATOMS: atom_id res chain seq x y z
N MET A 1 -2.26 4.15 -54.48
CA MET A 1 -3.29 4.80 -53.64
C MET A 1 -2.66 5.23 -52.33
N THR A 2 -2.77 6.51 -51.98
CA THR A 2 -2.01 7.17 -50.90
C THR A 2 -2.58 6.85 -49.50
N SER A 3 -1.73 6.39 -48.58
CA SER A 3 -2.08 6.03 -47.19
C SER A 3 -2.63 7.20 -46.36
N LYS A 4 -2.56 8.43 -46.89
CA LYS A 4 -3.01 9.65 -46.23
C LYS A 4 -4.51 9.63 -45.89
N LYS A 5 -5.36 8.98 -46.71
CA LYS A 5 -6.82 8.92 -46.48
C LYS A 5 -7.24 7.98 -45.34
N GLN A 6 -6.44 6.96 -45.02
CA GLN A 6 -6.79 5.98 -43.97
C GLN A 6 -6.78 6.57 -42.55
N ASN A 7 -6.03 7.67 -42.34
CA ASN A 7 -5.88 8.28 -41.02
C ASN A 7 -6.91 9.38 -40.71
N LEU A 8 -7.74 9.81 -41.68
CA LEU A 8 -8.79 10.80 -41.42
C LEU A 8 -9.97 10.21 -40.61
N GLY A 9 -10.30 8.94 -40.86
CA GLY A 9 -11.38 8.26 -40.13
C GLY A 9 -11.05 8.02 -38.66
N ASN A 10 -9.81 7.62 -38.35
CA ASN A 10 -9.39 7.31 -36.98
C ASN A 10 -9.41 8.52 -36.03
N LYS A 11 -9.17 9.74 -36.54
CA LYS A 11 -9.24 10.97 -35.75
C LYS A 11 -10.68 11.45 -35.50
N ALA A 12 -11.61 11.19 -36.42
CA ALA A 12 -13.00 11.62 -36.30
C ALA A 12 -13.86 10.69 -35.42
N VAL A 13 -13.50 9.41 -35.31
CA VAL A 13 -14.29 8.40 -34.56
C VAL A 13 -13.73 8.05 -33.18
N GLY A 14 -12.77 8.83 -32.68
CA GLY A 14 -12.26 8.70 -31.30
C GLY A 14 -12.04 7.24 -30.90
N LYS A 15 -11.24 6.50 -31.65
CA LYS A 15 -10.99 5.08 -31.37
C LYS A 15 -10.10 4.98 -30.13
N SER A 16 -10.72 5.07 -28.96
CA SER A 16 -10.08 4.91 -27.65
C SER A 16 -9.77 3.43 -27.45
N THR A 17 -8.74 2.95 -28.13
CA THR A 17 -8.15 1.64 -27.82
C THR A 17 -7.31 1.82 -26.56
N VAL A 18 -7.97 1.82 -25.40
CA VAL A 18 -7.25 1.71 -24.14
C VAL A 18 -6.46 0.41 -24.22
N SER A 19 -5.13 0.52 -24.29
CA SER A 19 -4.29 -0.64 -24.50
C SER A 19 -4.43 -1.57 -23.31
N ILE A 20 -4.80 -2.84 -23.57
CA ILE A 20 -5.01 -3.86 -22.54
C ILE A 20 -3.77 -3.97 -21.63
N GLY A 21 -2.58 -3.77 -22.21
CA GLY A 21 -1.31 -3.73 -21.49
C GLY A 21 -1.16 -2.56 -20.53
N ASN A 22 -1.65 -1.35 -20.88
CA ASN A 22 -1.66 -0.25 -19.91
C ASN A 22 -2.61 -0.54 -18.74
N ARG A 23 -3.78 -1.14 -19.01
CA ARG A 23 -4.72 -1.51 -17.94
C ARG A 23 -4.09 -2.53 -16.99
N LEU A 24 -3.40 -3.54 -17.54
CA LEU A 24 -2.72 -4.54 -16.74
C LEU A 24 -1.60 -3.92 -15.88
N ARG A 25 -0.81 -3.00 -16.44
CA ARG A 25 0.21 -2.27 -15.68
C ARG A 25 -0.37 -1.43 -14.54
N VAL A 26 -1.49 -0.76 -14.79
CA VAL A 26 -2.20 0.02 -13.74
C VAL A 26 -2.72 -0.91 -12.64
N LEU A 27 -3.29 -2.06 -12.99
CA LEU A 27 -3.77 -3.03 -12.00
C LEU A 27 -2.63 -3.61 -11.16
N VAL A 28 -1.50 -3.95 -11.78
CA VAL A 28 -0.31 -4.42 -11.08
C VAL A 28 0.26 -3.31 -10.17
N GLY A 29 0.34 -2.08 -10.66
CA GLY A 29 0.79 -0.94 -9.84
C GLY A 29 -0.13 -0.68 -8.65
N ALA A 30 -1.45 -0.76 -8.84
CA ALA A 30 -2.42 -0.63 -7.76
C ALA A 30 -2.28 -1.75 -6.73
N LEU A 31 -2.08 -3.00 -7.18
CA LEU A 31 -1.88 -4.14 -6.28
C LEU A 31 -0.63 -3.97 -5.41
N VAL A 32 0.49 -3.56 -6.00
CA VAL A 32 1.74 -3.32 -5.26
C VAL A 32 1.56 -2.21 -4.22
N MET A 33 0.89 -1.12 -4.57
CA MET A 33 0.61 -0.03 -3.63
C MET A 33 -0.28 -0.48 -2.47
N THR A 34 -1.30 -1.29 -2.72
CA THR A 34 -2.19 -1.83 -1.68
C THR A 34 -1.44 -2.75 -0.71
N ILE A 35 -0.56 -3.62 -1.22
CA ILE A 35 0.24 -4.51 -0.38
C ILE A 35 1.20 -3.69 0.50
N TRP A 36 1.83 -2.66 -0.06
CA TRP A 36 2.78 -1.80 0.66
C TRP A 36 2.09 -0.94 1.73
N ALA A 37 0.88 -0.46 1.47
CA ALA A 37 0.08 0.24 2.49
C ALA A 37 -0.35 -0.68 3.65
N GLY A 38 -0.53 -1.98 3.40
CA GLY A 38 -0.94 -2.95 4.41
C GLY A 38 0.16 -3.39 5.38
N SER A 39 1.45 -3.27 5.01
CA SER A 39 2.56 -3.69 5.88
C SER A 39 2.82 -2.78 7.08
N ALA A 40 2.20 -1.59 7.13
CA ALA A 40 2.33 -0.65 8.23
C ALA A 40 1.30 -0.88 9.36
N LEU A 41 0.46 -1.91 9.25
CA LEU A 41 -0.60 -2.24 10.21
C LEU A 41 -0.32 -3.52 11.01
N ALA A 42 0.94 -3.91 11.15
CA ALA A 42 1.27 -4.94 12.14
C ALA A 42 1.03 -4.34 13.54
N GLU A 43 0.09 -4.91 14.29
CA GLU A 43 -0.14 -4.50 15.67
C GLU A 43 1.13 -4.81 16.49
N PRO A 44 1.63 -3.86 17.30
CA PRO A 44 2.80 -4.13 18.14
C PRO A 44 2.47 -5.26 19.12
N THR A 45 3.32 -6.27 19.13
CA THR A 45 3.17 -7.42 20.00
C THR A 45 4.00 -7.19 21.25
N ILE A 46 3.37 -7.35 22.42
CA ILE A 46 4.07 -7.26 23.70
C ILE A 46 5.00 -8.47 23.83
N THR A 47 6.30 -8.22 23.97
CA THR A 47 7.31 -9.26 24.11
C THR A 47 7.58 -9.61 25.57
N ASP A 48 7.47 -8.63 26.47
CA ASP A 48 7.68 -8.82 27.90
C ASP A 48 6.86 -7.84 28.74
N ILE A 49 6.47 -8.28 29.94
CA ILE A 49 5.74 -7.47 30.92
C ILE A 49 6.36 -7.69 32.30
N GLU A 50 6.98 -6.64 32.84
CA GLU A 50 7.56 -6.65 34.19
C GLU A 50 6.76 -5.76 35.14
N PHE A 51 6.43 -6.32 36.31
CA PHE A 51 5.80 -5.60 37.41
C PHE A 51 6.80 -5.48 38.55
N SER A 52 7.20 -4.26 38.88
CA SER A 52 8.09 -4.00 40.02
C SER A 52 7.41 -3.13 41.06
N SER A 53 7.47 -3.57 42.32
CA SER A 53 7.06 -2.76 43.46
C SER A 53 8.26 -1.93 43.93
N ARG A 54 8.05 -0.63 44.00
CA ARG A 54 9.02 0.34 44.51
C ARG A 54 8.61 0.74 45.94
N PRO A 55 9.57 1.00 46.84
CA PRO A 55 9.28 1.51 48.17
C PRO A 55 8.36 2.74 48.14
N GLY A 56 7.46 2.85 49.13
CA GLY A 56 6.49 3.93 49.20
C GLY A 56 5.21 3.69 48.39
N SER A 57 4.78 2.43 48.27
CA SER A 57 3.54 2.02 47.57
C SER A 57 3.51 2.43 46.10
N LYS A 58 4.67 2.52 45.45
CA LYS A 58 4.78 2.79 44.02
C LYS A 58 4.87 1.48 43.27
N PHE A 59 4.22 1.42 42.11
CA PHE A 59 4.29 0.28 41.20
C PHE A 59 4.74 0.80 39.85
N GLU A 60 5.73 0.14 39.26
CA GLU A 60 6.17 0.40 37.90
C GLU A 60 5.84 -0.80 37.04
N ILE A 61 5.27 -0.52 35.87
CA ILE A 61 4.94 -1.50 34.85
C ILE A 61 5.81 -1.18 33.65
N ARG A 62 6.70 -2.09 33.28
CA ARG A 62 7.51 -1.99 32.07
C ARG A 62 6.91 -2.94 31.04
N MET A 63 6.69 -2.43 29.83
CA MET A 63 6.16 -3.19 28.70
C MET A 63 7.13 -3.02 27.54
N ASP A 64 7.65 -4.13 27.05
CA ASP A 64 8.52 -4.15 25.88
C ASP A 64 7.71 -4.62 24.66
N PHE A 65 7.91 -3.95 23.53
CA PHE A 65 7.25 -4.23 22.27
C PHE A 65 8.29 -4.59 21.22
N ASP A 66 7.92 -5.48 20.29
CA ASP A 66 8.76 -5.86 19.15
C ASP A 66 8.94 -4.72 18.12
N GLN A 67 8.06 -3.74 18.16
CA GLN A 67 8.02 -2.57 17.27
C GLN A 67 7.54 -1.34 18.06
N PRO A 68 7.86 -0.12 17.60
CA PRO A 68 7.32 1.09 18.22
C PRO A 68 5.79 1.02 18.26
N PRO A 69 5.16 1.25 19.43
CA PRO A 69 3.71 1.24 19.53
C PRO A 69 3.10 2.41 18.69
N PRO A 70 1.92 2.20 18.07
CA PRO A 70 1.23 3.20 17.25
C PRO A 70 0.67 4.37 18.06
#